data_AF-A0AAX4JB42-F1
#
_entry.id   AF-A0AAX4JB42-F1
#
_cell.length_a   1.000
_cell.length_b   1.000
_cell.length_c   1.000
_cell.angle_alpha   90.00
_cell.angle_beta   90.00
_cell.angle_gamma   90.00
#
_symmetry.space_group_name_H-M   'P 1'
#
loop_
_entity.id
_entity.type
_entity.pdbx_description
1 polymer ?
#
loop_
_entity_poly.entity_id
_entity_poly.type
_entity_poly.pdbx_seq_one_letter_code
_entity_poly.pdbx_strand_id
1 'polypeptide(L)'
;MDANFNRKDILNCHISDFLKSLNTFKTVYNSSDHFKNNLLNIHKNFIKLKNVFRNKNEIVKVKEDKDGDFIKYTIGNIELIKHEKHGFISVNTGNTELNEFLIKKRHNDLLEESVKFFNFETTVCDFCGKLGFEIPKNKFLSEEEVLSFHDKCVNLLKNHL
;
A
#
# COMPACT_ATOMS: atom_id res chain seq x y z
N MET A 1 6.57 -17.96 -0.86
CA MET A 1 5.49 -18.34 -1.79
C MET A 1 4.83 -17.05 -2.22
N ASP A 2 5.31 -16.47 -3.32
CA ASP A 2 4.74 -15.26 -3.89
C ASP A 2 3.43 -15.64 -4.54
N ALA A 3 2.33 -15.39 -3.83
CA ALA A 3 1.04 -15.59 -4.43
C ALA A 3 0.88 -14.55 -5.57
N ASN A 4 0.62 -15.07 -6.77
CA ASN A 4 0.39 -14.29 -7.97
C ASN A 4 -1.02 -13.68 -7.90
N PHE A 5 -1.15 -12.59 -7.15
CA PHE A 5 -2.37 -11.79 -7.13
C PHE A 5 -2.27 -10.70 -8.20
N ASN A 6 -3.37 -10.49 -8.93
CA ASN A 6 -3.54 -9.35 -9.82
C ASN A 6 -4.54 -8.34 -9.21
N ARG A 7 -4.55 -7.10 -9.72
CA ARG A 7 -5.46 -6.05 -9.23
C ARG A 7 -6.95 -6.40 -9.42
N LYS A 8 -7.26 -7.13 -10.50
CA LYS A 8 -8.61 -7.57 -10.85
C LYS A 8 -9.19 -8.53 -9.79
N ASP A 9 -8.39 -9.43 -9.24
CA ASP A 9 -8.81 -10.38 -8.20
C ASP A 9 -9.21 -9.63 -6.93
N ILE A 10 -8.43 -8.60 -6.58
CA ILE A 10 -8.68 -7.76 -5.40
C ILE A 10 -9.92 -6.91 -5.59
N LEU A 11 -10.09 -6.31 -6.78
CA LEU A 11 -11.31 -5.60 -7.16
C LEU A 11 -12.54 -6.52 -7.06
N ASN A 12 -12.48 -7.71 -7.64
CA ASN A 12 -13.56 -8.69 -7.58
C ASN A 12 -13.90 -9.08 -6.12
N CYS A 13 -12.89 -9.28 -5.28
CA CYS A 13 -13.07 -9.56 -3.86
C CYS A 13 -13.85 -8.42 -3.17
N HIS A 14 -13.44 -7.17 -3.35
CA HIS A 14 -14.10 -6.01 -2.71
C HIS A 14 -15.50 -5.73 -3.26
N ILE A 15 -15.72 -5.94 -4.56
CA ILE A 15 -17.05 -5.85 -5.17
C ILE A 15 -17.96 -6.91 -4.55
N SER A 16 -17.49 -8.16 -4.45
CA SER A 16 -18.24 -9.27 -3.86
C SER A 16 -18.59 -8.98 -2.39
N ASP A 17 -17.62 -8.53 -1.58
CA ASP A 17 -17.83 -8.17 -0.18
C ASP A 17 -18.84 -7.04 -0.01
N PHE A 18 -18.77 -6.01 -0.85
CA PHE A 18 -19.72 -4.90 -0.83
C PHE A 18 -21.14 -5.34 -1.21
N LEU A 19 -21.28 -6.11 -2.30
CA LEU A 19 -22.57 -6.67 -2.72
C LEU A 19 -23.16 -7.60 -1.67
N LYS A 20 -22.33 -8.41 -1.01
CA LYS A 20 -22.75 -9.26 0.10
C LYS A 20 -23.28 -8.43 1.27
N SER A 21 -22.60 -7.36 1.66
CA SER A 21 -23.08 -6.44 2.69
C SER A 21 -24.41 -5.77 2.32
N LEU A 22 -24.58 -5.36 1.06
CA LEU A 22 -25.85 -4.80 0.57
C LEU A 22 -26.97 -5.85 0.59
N ASN A 23 -26.67 -7.10 0.25
CA ASN A 23 -27.66 -8.17 0.30
C ASN A 23 -28.08 -8.49 1.74
N THR A 24 -27.14 -8.53 2.68
CA THR A 24 -27.44 -8.68 4.11
C THR A 24 -28.28 -7.52 4.64
N PHE A 25 -28.12 -6.31 4.11
CA PHE A 25 -28.94 -5.16 4.49
C PHE A 25 -30.42 -5.27 4.08
N LYS A 26 -30.77 -6.20 3.20
CA LYS A 26 -32.18 -6.47 2.84
C LYS A 26 -32.89 -7.35 3.87
N THR A 27 -32.20 -7.77 4.93
CA THR A 27 -32.77 -8.63 5.99
C THR A 27 -33.62 -7.83 6.98
N VAL A 28 -34.46 -8.55 7.73
CA VAL A 28 -35.28 -7.97 8.81
C VAL A 28 -34.38 -7.62 10.01
N TYR A 29 -34.58 -6.44 10.59
CA TYR A 29 -33.78 -5.94 11.71
C TYR A 29 -34.46 -6.18 13.04
N ASN A 30 -33.82 -6.98 13.90
CA ASN A 30 -34.33 -7.32 15.22
C ASN A 30 -33.99 -6.26 16.29
N SER A 31 -33.09 -5.31 16.01
CA SER A 31 -32.72 -4.22 16.92
C SER A 31 -32.07 -3.04 16.20
N SER A 32 -32.01 -1.88 16.87
CA SER A 32 -31.30 -0.69 16.37
C SER A 32 -29.79 -0.96 16.19
N ASP A 33 -29.19 -1.72 17.10
CA ASP A 33 -27.77 -2.06 17.02
C ASP A 33 -27.47 -2.99 15.84
N HIS A 34 -28.37 -3.95 15.55
CA HIS A 34 -28.26 -4.80 14.37
C HIS A 34 -28.29 -3.97 13.07
N PHE A 35 -29.19 -2.99 13.00
CA PHE A 35 -29.26 -2.04 11.88
C PHE A 35 -27.97 -1.22 11.74
N LYS A 36 -27.51 -0.58 12.83
CA LYS A 36 -26.29 0.24 12.83
C LYS A 36 -25.06 -0.57 12.44
N ASN A 37 -24.91 -1.79 12.95
CA ASN A 37 -23.79 -2.66 12.62
C ASN A 37 -23.76 -3.04 11.13
N ASN A 38 -24.91 -3.34 10.54
CA ASN A 38 -24.99 -3.61 9.10
C ASN A 38 -24.68 -2.37 8.26
N LEU A 39 -25.18 -1.19 8.66
CA LEU A 39 -24.85 0.08 7.99
C LEU A 39 -23.35 0.40 8.06
N LEU A 40 -22.73 0.21 9.23
CA LEU A 40 -21.29 0.35 9.41
C LEU A 40 -20.50 -0.63 8.53
N ASN A 41 -20.98 -1.86 8.38
CA ASN A 41 -20.35 -2.86 7.52
C ASN A 41 -20.40 -2.46 6.03
N ILE A 42 -21.54 -1.96 5.56
CA ILE A 42 -21.68 -1.41 4.21
C ILE A 42 -20.72 -0.24 4.01
N HIS A 43 -20.70 0.71 4.93
CA HIS A 43 -19.82 1.87 4.84
C HIS A 43 -18.35 1.45 4.78
N LYS A 44 -17.94 0.52 5.65
CA LYS A 44 -16.58 -0.02 5.66
C LYS A 44 -16.20 -0.67 4.33
N ASN A 45 -17.06 -1.52 3.78
CA ASN A 45 -16.78 -2.19 2.50
C ASN A 45 -16.84 -1.23 1.31
N PHE A 46 -17.72 -0.22 1.35
CA PHE A 46 -17.73 0.87 0.38
C PHE A 46 -16.41 1.65 0.38
N ILE A 47 -15.89 2.02 1.56
CA ILE A 47 -14.63 2.76 1.67
C ILE A 47 -13.46 1.93 1.12
N LYS A 48 -13.37 0.64 1.44
CA LYS A 48 -12.35 -0.26 0.85
C LYS A 48 -12.44 -0.27 -0.68
N LEU A 49 -13.63 -0.52 -1.22
CA LEU A 49 -13.86 -0.58 -2.66
C LEU A 49 -13.49 0.74 -3.34
N LYS A 50 -13.93 1.86 -2.76
CA LYS A 50 -13.59 3.21 -3.22
C LYS A 50 -12.09 3.48 -3.23
N ASN A 51 -11.35 3.00 -2.22
CA ASN A 51 -9.91 3.19 -2.13
C ASN A 51 -9.18 2.40 -3.23
N VAL A 52 -9.55 1.14 -3.46
CA VAL A 52 -8.97 0.33 -4.54
C VAL A 52 -9.29 0.92 -5.92
N PHE A 53 -10.50 1.44 -6.13
CA PHE A 53 -10.86 2.12 -7.38
C PHE A 53 -10.11 3.44 -7.61
N ARG A 54 -9.95 4.25 -6.56
CA ARG A 54 -9.28 5.56 -6.66
C ARG A 54 -7.77 5.46 -6.73
N ASN A 55 -7.21 4.32 -6.34
CA ASN A 55 -5.79 3.99 -6.31
C ASN A 55 -4.84 5.20 -6.27
N LYS A 56 -4.56 5.71 -5.07
CA LYS A 56 -3.60 6.80 -4.90
C LYS A 56 -2.17 6.33 -4.71
N ASN A 57 -1.93 5.03 -4.84
CA ASN A 57 -0.59 4.47 -4.75
C ASN A 57 0.12 4.76 -6.07
N GLU A 58 0.46 6.03 -6.29
CA GLU A 58 1.08 6.53 -7.51
C GLU A 58 2.55 6.14 -7.52
N ILE A 59 3.01 5.61 -8.65
CA ILE A 59 4.43 5.41 -8.90
C ILE A 59 5.04 6.78 -9.14
N VAL A 60 6.03 7.11 -8.32
CA VAL A 60 6.73 8.39 -8.43
C VAL A 60 7.96 8.19 -9.28
N LYS A 61 8.17 9.10 -10.24
CA LYS A 61 9.40 9.08 -11.04
C LYS A 61 10.61 9.31 -10.14
N VAL A 62 11.48 8.32 -10.05
CA VAL A 62 12.78 8.44 -9.41
C VAL A 62 13.73 9.09 -10.41
N LYS A 63 14.32 10.23 -10.04
CA LYS A 63 15.46 10.77 -10.81
C LYS A 63 16.74 10.15 -10.27
N GLU A 64 17.55 9.65 -11.18
CA GLU A 64 18.87 9.08 -10.87
C GLU A 64 19.96 9.96 -11.47
N ASP A 65 20.94 10.31 -10.66
CA ASP A 65 22.16 10.99 -11.09
C ASP A 65 23.36 10.18 -10.57
N LYS A 66 24.32 9.89 -11.45
CA LYS A 66 25.48 9.05 -11.15
C LYS A 66 26.76 9.86 -11.25
N ASP A 67 27.54 9.82 -10.19
CA ASP A 67 28.86 10.45 -10.12
C ASP A 67 29.86 9.45 -9.51
N GLY A 68 30.65 8.82 -10.37
CA GLY A 68 31.57 7.75 -9.99
C GLY A 68 30.87 6.60 -9.27
N ASP A 69 31.34 6.28 -8.05
CA ASP A 69 30.80 5.21 -7.19
C ASP A 69 29.52 5.63 -6.43
N PHE A 70 29.00 6.84 -6.67
CA PHE A 70 27.82 7.38 -6.00
C PHE A 70 26.62 7.48 -6.93
N ILE A 71 25.46 7.10 -6.41
CA ILE A 71 24.16 7.23 -7.06
C ILE A 71 23.28 8.10 -6.18
N LYS A 72 22.89 9.27 -6.69
CA LYS A 72 21.90 10.15 -6.07
C LYS A 72 20.52 9.81 -6.63
N TYR A 73 19.58 9.55 -5.75
CA TYR A 73 18.17 9.36 -6.07
C TYR A 73 17.35 10.52 -5.52
N THR A 74 16.49 11.10 -6.36
CA THR A 74 15.55 12.15 -5.95
C THR A 74 14.12 11.70 -6.23
N ILE A 75 13.28 11.70 -5.18
CA ILE A 75 11.88 11.25 -5.20
C ILE A 75 11.03 12.34 -4.54
N GLY A 76 10.50 13.27 -5.33
CA GLY A 76 9.81 14.43 -4.77
C GLY A 76 10.73 15.26 -3.88
N ASN A 77 10.41 15.33 -2.58
CA ASN A 77 11.21 16.02 -1.56
C ASN A 77 12.24 15.11 -0.87
N ILE A 78 12.30 13.83 -1.25
CA ILE A 78 13.22 12.85 -0.68
C ILE A 78 14.52 12.84 -1.50
N GLU A 79 15.66 12.89 -0.82
CA GLU A 79 16.98 12.73 -1.42
C GLU A 79 17.73 11.58 -0.76
N LEU A 80 18.28 10.67 -1.56
CA LEU A 80 19.05 9.51 -1.11
C LEU A 80 20.38 9.48 -1.86
N ILE A 81 21.47 9.19 -1.16
CA ILE A 81 22.78 8.97 -1.77
C ILE A 81 23.25 7.57 -1.38
N LYS A 82 23.53 6.75 -2.38
CA LYS A 82 24.03 5.38 -2.25
C LYS A 82 25.44 5.30 -2.83
N HIS A 83 26.36 4.71 -2.09
CA HIS A 83 27.66 4.29 -2.61
C HIS A 83 27.57 2.82 -3.03
N GLU A 84 28.10 2.46 -4.21
CA GLU A 84 27.96 1.11 -4.79
C GLU A 84 28.40 0.00 -3.83
N LYS A 85 29.48 0.21 -3.08
CA LYS A 85 30.03 -0.76 -2.11
C LYS A 85 29.50 -0.64 -0.68
N HIS A 86 28.98 0.52 -0.29
CA HIS A 86 28.72 0.82 1.13
C HIS A 86 27.23 0.99 1.45
N GLY A 87 26.37 0.97 0.43
CA GLY A 87 24.92 1.18 0.59
C GLY A 87 24.59 2.66 0.76
N PHE A 88 23.49 2.96 1.45
CA PHE A 88 23.11 4.35 1.71
C PHE A 88 24.08 5.04 2.67
N ILE A 89 24.58 6.20 2.24
CA ILE A 89 25.48 7.04 3.03
C ILE A 89 24.80 8.34 3.47
N SER A 90 23.74 8.75 2.77
CA SER A 90 22.91 9.90 3.12
C SER A 90 21.46 9.63 2.75
N VAL A 91 20.56 9.97 3.66
CA VAL A 91 19.12 9.81 3.51
C VAL A 91 18.45 11.03 4.12
N ASN A 92 17.69 11.75 3.30
CA ASN A 92 16.87 12.86 3.77
C ASN A 92 15.43 12.68 3.26
N THR A 93 14.56 12.24 4.15
CA THR A 93 13.12 12.08 3.88
C THR A 93 12.25 13.15 4.55
N GLY A 94 12.85 14.07 5.33
CA GLY A 94 12.11 14.94 6.24
C GLY A 94 11.59 14.26 7.52
N ASN A 95 11.78 12.94 7.68
CA ASN A 95 11.43 12.17 8.87
C ASN A 95 12.67 11.42 9.41
N THR A 96 13.06 11.72 10.64
CA THR A 96 14.28 11.16 11.26
C THR A 96 14.21 9.64 11.46
N GLU A 97 13.08 9.11 11.91
CA GLU A 97 12.91 7.66 12.13
C GLU A 97 13.01 6.89 10.80
N LEU A 98 12.44 7.46 9.75
CA LEU A 98 12.51 6.90 8.41
C LEU A 98 13.93 6.94 7.84
N ASN A 99 14.67 8.04 8.09
CA ASN A 99 16.07 8.15 7.70
C ASN A 99 16.91 7.03 8.35
N GLU A 100 16.72 6.78 9.65
CA GLU A 100 17.43 5.71 10.36
C GLU A 100 17.11 4.32 9.80
N PHE A 101 15.83 4.05 9.51
CA PHE A 101 15.39 2.78 8.95
C PHE A 101 16.08 2.48 7.61
N LEU A 102 16.12 3.46 6.72
CA LEU A 102 16.73 3.35 5.39
C LEU A 102 18.24 3.12 5.44
N ILE A 103 18.94 3.87 6.30
CA ILE A 103 20.38 3.70 6.52
C ILE A 103 20.69 2.27 7.03
N LYS A 104 19.85 1.73 7.93
CA LYS A 104 20.01 0.38 8.46
C LYS A 104 19.77 -0.72 7.42
N LYS A 105 18.87 -0.50 6.46
CA LYS A 105 18.43 -1.52 5.48
C LYS A 105 19.35 -1.72 4.27
N ARG A 106 20.31 -0.82 4.01
CA ARG A 106 21.45 -0.85 3.05
C ARG A 106 21.29 -1.42 1.62
N HIS A 107 20.21 -2.12 1.25
CA HIS A 107 20.26 -3.09 0.14
C HIS A 107 18.98 -3.34 -0.67
N ASN A 108 17.88 -2.63 -0.44
CA ASN A 108 16.63 -2.87 -1.19
C ASN A 108 16.54 -2.07 -2.48
N ASP A 109 15.75 -2.60 -3.44
CA ASP A 109 15.37 -1.92 -4.68
C ASP A 109 14.64 -0.61 -4.34
N LEU A 110 15.25 0.51 -4.75
CA LEU A 110 14.81 1.84 -4.37
C LEU A 110 13.47 2.19 -4.98
N LEU A 111 13.18 1.64 -6.16
CA LEU A 111 11.95 1.89 -6.88
C LEU A 111 10.76 1.34 -6.07
N GLU A 112 10.93 0.13 -5.50
CA GLU A 112 9.87 -0.50 -4.73
C GLU A 112 9.56 0.19 -3.40
N GLU A 113 10.61 0.74 -2.79
CA GLU A 113 10.52 1.44 -1.52
C GLU A 113 10.09 2.91 -1.73
N SER A 114 10.38 3.54 -2.89
CA SER A 114 10.05 4.94 -3.20
C SER A 114 8.55 5.25 -3.08
N VAL A 115 7.70 4.33 -3.53
CA VAL A 115 6.24 4.43 -3.43
C VAL A 115 5.80 4.37 -1.97
N LYS A 116 6.48 3.59 -1.12
CA LYS A 116 6.17 3.53 0.32
C LYS A 116 6.48 4.85 1.01
N PHE A 117 7.47 5.60 0.53
CA PHE A 117 7.97 6.78 1.21
C PHE A 117 7.32 8.08 0.75
N PHE A 118 7.15 8.27 -0.55
CA PHE A 118 6.47 9.46 -1.05
C PHE A 118 5.00 9.51 -0.62
N ASN A 119 4.38 8.33 -0.56
CA ASN A 119 2.99 8.18 -0.15
C ASN A 119 2.86 7.62 1.27
N PHE A 120 3.86 7.71 2.16
CA PHE A 120 3.80 7.08 3.50
C PHE A 120 2.53 7.44 4.28
N GLU A 121 2.10 8.70 4.20
CA GLU A 121 0.89 9.19 4.88
C GLU A 121 -0.41 8.93 4.09
N THR A 122 -0.32 8.56 2.82
CA THR A 122 -1.44 8.47 1.88
C THR A 122 -1.67 7.07 1.32
N THR A 123 -0.70 6.15 1.47
CA THR A 123 -0.75 4.79 0.95
C THR A 123 -1.71 3.97 1.78
N VAL A 124 -2.78 3.54 1.14
CA VAL A 124 -3.79 2.68 1.76
C VAL A 124 -3.51 1.25 1.35
N CYS A 125 -3.63 0.32 2.31
CA CYS A 125 -3.63 -1.09 2.00
C CYS A 125 -4.86 -1.44 1.14
N ASP A 126 -4.62 -1.93 -0.08
CA ASP A 126 -5.64 -2.33 -1.05
C ASP A 126 -6.57 -3.43 -0.51
N PHE A 127 -6.20 -4.11 0.58
CA PHE A 127 -7.03 -5.12 1.23
C PHE A 127 -7.91 -4.60 2.35
N CYS A 128 -7.35 -3.86 3.30
CA CYS A 128 -8.11 -3.46 4.48
C CYS A 128 -8.69 -2.05 4.37
N GLY A 129 -8.25 -1.27 3.38
CA GLY A 129 -8.67 0.12 3.18
C GLY A 129 -8.18 1.06 4.28
N LYS A 130 -7.25 0.64 5.14
CA LYS A 130 -6.71 1.44 6.25
C LYS A 130 -5.38 2.08 5.89
N LEU A 131 -5.24 3.35 6.29
CA LEU A 131 -3.97 4.00 6.59
C LEU A 131 -3.46 3.43 7.92
N GLY A 132 -2.15 3.30 8.11
CA GLY A 132 -1.66 2.79 9.39
C GLY A 132 -0.17 2.96 9.61
N PHE A 133 0.21 2.89 10.90
CA PHE A 133 1.60 2.85 11.38
C PHE A 133 2.40 1.67 10.82
N GLU A 134 1.72 0.57 10.48
CA GLU A 134 2.32 -0.52 9.69
C GLU A 134 2.28 -0.14 8.21
N ILE A 135 3.43 0.25 7.68
CA ILE A 135 3.61 0.57 6.25
C ILE A 135 3.25 -0.67 5.43
N PRO A 136 2.24 -0.60 4.53
CA PRO A 136 1.96 -1.70 3.62
C PRO A 136 3.17 -1.95 2.70
N LYS A 137 3.45 -3.22 2.42
CA LYS A 137 4.40 -3.62 1.36
C LYS A 137 3.82 -3.25 0.01
N ASN A 138 4.70 -2.95 -0.93
CA ASN A 138 4.31 -2.66 -2.30
C ASN A 138 4.82 -3.77 -3.22
N LYS A 139 4.02 -4.11 -4.24
CA LYS A 139 4.40 -4.96 -5.35
C LYS A 139 4.01 -4.27 -6.64
N PHE A 140 4.94 -4.17 -7.58
CA PHE A 140 4.69 -3.61 -8.89
C PHE A 140 4.01 -4.67 -9.74
N LEU A 141 2.84 -4.34 -10.26
CA LEU A 141 2.11 -5.18 -11.22
C LEU A 141 2.43 -4.76 -12.66
N SER A 142 2.72 -3.47 -12.88
CA SER A 142 3.17 -2.87 -14.14
C SER A 142 3.92 -1.55 -13.88
N GLU A 143 4.31 -0.84 -14.94
CA GLU A 143 4.94 0.50 -14.86
C GLU A 143 4.00 1.59 -14.30
N GLU A 144 2.70 1.34 -14.26
CA GLU A 144 1.68 2.30 -13.79
C GLU A 144 0.86 1.78 -12.60
N GLU A 145 0.97 0.48 -12.30
CA GLU A 145 0.19 -0.16 -11.24
C GLU A 145 1.06 -0.70 -10.13
N VAL A 146 0.84 -0.16 -8.94
CA VAL A 146 1.37 -0.70 -7.70
C VAL A 146 0.24 -1.28 -6.84
N LEU A 147 0.56 -2.35 -6.14
CA LEU A 147 -0.31 -2.99 -5.16
C LEU A 147 0.28 -2.81 -3.77
N SER A 148 -0.48 -2.23 -2.85
CA SER A 148 -0.07 -1.99 -1.46
C SER A 148 -0.82 -2.89 -0.50
N PHE A 149 -0.13 -3.64 0.36
CA PHE A 149 -0.75 -4.62 1.25
C PHE A 149 -0.03 -4.81 2.58
N HIS A 150 -0.78 -5.12 3.64
CA HIS A 150 -0.21 -5.64 4.88
C HIS A 150 -0.02 -7.15 4.77
N ASP A 151 1.08 -7.68 5.32
CA ASP A 151 1.36 -9.14 5.32
C ASP A 151 0.17 -9.94 5.90
N LYS A 152 -0.42 -9.44 6.99
CA LYS A 152 -1.60 -10.06 7.62
C LYS A 152 -2.83 -10.07 6.72
N CYS A 153 -2.96 -9.09 5.81
CA CYS A 153 -4.10 -8.98 4.91
C CYS A 153 -3.99 -9.92 3.71
N VAL A 154 -2.76 -10.19 3.25
CA VAL A 154 -2.52 -11.15 2.16
C VAL A 154 -2.94 -12.56 2.55
N ASN A 155 -2.73 -12.95 3.80
CA ASN A 155 -3.12 -14.28 4.29
C ASN A 155 -4.65 -14.50 4.28
N LEU A 156 -5.47 -13.45 4.29
CA LEU A 156 -6.93 -13.57 4.24
C LEU A 156 -7.45 -13.98 2.86
N LEU A 157 -6.74 -13.64 1.78
CA LEU A 157 -7.14 -13.97 0.41
C LEU A 157 -7.10 -15.46 0.10
N LYS A 158 -6.22 -16.22 0.76
CA LYS A 158 -6.12 -17.67 0.56
C LYS A 158 -7.39 -18.43 0.91
N ASN A 159 -8.30 -17.80 1.65
CA ASN A 159 -9.59 -18.37 2.03
C ASN A 159 -10.74 -17.94 1.09
N HIS A 160 -10.47 -17.06 0.12
CA HIS A 160 -11.45 -16.49 -0.81
C HIS A 160 -11.26 -16.94 -2.27
N LEU A 161 -10.09 -17.52 -2.60
CA LEU A 161 -9.80 -18.25 -3.84
C LEU A 161 -9.97 -19.76 -3.60
#